data_AF-A0A8B9P438-F1
#
_entry.id   AF-A0A8B9P438-F1
#
_cell.length_a   1.000
_cell.length_b   1.000
_cell.length_c   1.000
_cell.angle_alpha   90.00
_cell.angle_beta   90.00
_cell.angle_gamma   90.00
#
_symmetry.space_group_name_H-M   'P 1'
#
loop_
_entity.id
_entity.type
_entity.pdbx_description
1 polymer ?
#
loop_
_entity_poly.entity_id
_entity_poly.type
_entity_poly.pdbx_seq_one_letter_code
_entity_poly.pdbx_strand_id
1 'polypeptide(L)'
;EPPAVPAAVLAVVLGAALCPALRGMPLPEFSGDQDFQLFLRKSLEFTRKIKGDVAVLQRAVCDTFQLCKEEELLLVRQHLGITQSPLEQCHSRSFQAEACFSRLCQELQSYHSSLASVRELLPAHADLVEQLQLDAANLSSNIQQQMEDLGLTTVTYPAESRGALPVFSSLFHHQVGSFFILADFQRFLETAYRALRHLARH
;
A
#
# COMPACT_ATOMS: atom_id res chain seq x y z
N GLU A 1 -43.67 -1.84 61.16
CA GLU A 1 -43.36 -3.18 61.69
C GLU A 1 -42.43 -3.88 60.71
N PRO A 2 -41.16 -4.15 61.07
CA PRO A 2 -40.21 -4.90 60.23
C PRO A 2 -40.18 -6.38 60.63
N PRO A 3 -39.58 -7.26 59.82
CA PRO A 3 -38.33 -7.88 60.26
C PRO A 3 -37.27 -7.92 59.13
N ALA A 4 -36.04 -7.48 59.39
CA ALA A 4 -34.94 -8.23 60.01
C ALA A 4 -34.25 -9.20 59.03
N VAL A 5 -33.03 -8.81 58.63
CA VAL A 5 -32.02 -9.60 57.91
C VAL A 5 -31.49 -10.72 58.84
N PRO A 6 -30.92 -11.81 58.31
CA PRO A 6 -29.48 -11.91 58.48
C PRO A 6 -28.72 -12.44 57.25
N ALA A 7 -27.48 -11.95 57.16
CA ALA A 7 -26.49 -12.28 56.16
C ALA A 7 -25.97 -13.73 56.31
N ALA A 8 -25.64 -14.38 55.20
CA ALA A 8 -24.67 -15.47 55.18
C ALA A 8 -24.09 -15.72 53.77
N VAL A 9 -22.80 -15.38 53.65
CA VAL A 9 -21.72 -16.15 53.00
C VAL A 9 -21.59 -16.14 51.46
N LEU A 10 -20.39 -15.72 51.07
CA LEU A 10 -19.70 -15.78 49.77
C LEU A 10 -19.99 -17.01 48.90
N ALA A 11 -20.10 -16.78 47.59
CA ALA A 11 -19.48 -17.64 46.58
C ALA A 11 -19.01 -16.80 45.38
N VAL A 12 -17.69 -16.60 45.30
CA VAL A 12 -17.00 -16.17 44.07
C VAL A 12 -16.92 -17.38 43.15
N VAL A 13 -17.50 -17.31 41.95
CA VAL A 13 -17.08 -18.14 40.81
C VAL A 13 -17.12 -17.29 39.54
N LEU A 14 -15.95 -17.10 38.94
CA LEU A 14 -15.70 -16.56 37.62
C LEU A 14 -16.40 -17.39 36.52
N GLY A 15 -16.79 -16.75 35.42
CA GLY A 15 -17.16 -17.50 34.22
C GLY A 15 -17.48 -16.65 33.00
N ALA A 16 -16.44 -16.31 32.24
CA ALA A 16 -16.47 -15.97 30.82
C ALA A 16 -17.41 -14.84 30.37
N ALA A 17 -16.84 -13.63 30.38
CA ALA A 17 -17.25 -12.57 29.45
C ALA A 17 -17.38 -13.14 28.04
N LEU A 18 -18.49 -12.80 27.40
CA LEU A 18 -18.79 -13.06 26.00
C LEU A 18 -17.64 -12.53 25.12
N CYS A 19 -16.73 -13.40 24.72
CA CYS A 19 -15.92 -13.17 23.53
C CYS A 19 -16.79 -13.58 22.33
N PRO A 20 -17.23 -12.67 21.45
CA PRO A 20 -17.61 -13.10 20.13
C PRO A 20 -16.34 -13.67 19.50
N ALA A 21 -16.34 -14.97 19.25
CA ALA A 21 -15.36 -15.59 18.38
C ALA A 21 -15.36 -14.78 17.09
N LEU A 22 -14.25 -14.08 16.82
CA LEU A 22 -13.93 -13.57 15.49
C LEU A 22 -13.90 -14.81 14.59
N ARG A 23 -15.04 -15.11 13.97
CA ARG A 23 -15.12 -16.04 12.86
C ARG A 23 -14.29 -15.41 11.75
N GLY A 24 -13.04 -15.85 11.63
CA GLY A 24 -12.38 -15.80 10.34
C GLY A 24 -13.26 -16.60 9.39
N MET A 25 -14.03 -15.90 8.55
CA MET A 25 -14.69 -16.57 7.44
C MET A 25 -13.59 -17.21 6.59
N PRO A 26 -13.72 -18.50 6.24
CA PRO A 26 -12.87 -19.09 5.22
C PRO A 26 -12.98 -18.19 3.98
N LEU A 27 -11.85 -17.87 3.37
CA LEU A 27 -11.83 -17.23 2.07
C LEU A 27 -12.74 -18.03 1.13
N PRO A 28 -13.55 -17.38 0.27
CA PRO A 28 -14.10 -18.06 -0.89
C PRO A 28 -12.91 -18.71 -1.64
N GLU A 29 -13.04 -19.98 -2.02
CA GLU A 29 -11.96 -20.70 -2.70
C GLU A 29 -11.78 -20.14 -4.13
N PHE A 30 -10.99 -19.07 -4.27
CA PHE A 30 -10.69 -18.43 -5.55
C PHE A 30 -9.58 -19.14 -6.35
N SER A 31 -9.03 -20.22 -5.81
CA SER A 31 -7.92 -21.02 -6.35
C SER A 31 -8.14 -21.53 -7.78
N GLY A 32 -9.41 -21.72 -8.18
CA GLY A 32 -9.78 -22.34 -9.45
C GLY A 32 -10.37 -21.42 -10.51
N ASP A 33 -10.53 -20.11 -10.25
CA ASP A 33 -11.11 -19.19 -11.22
C ASP A 33 -10.06 -18.76 -12.26
N GLN A 34 -10.29 -19.15 -13.52
CA GLN A 34 -9.38 -18.88 -14.64
C GLN A 34 -9.16 -17.38 -14.85
N ASP A 35 -10.19 -16.56 -14.64
CA ASP A 35 -10.12 -15.12 -14.86
C ASP A 35 -9.33 -14.44 -13.74
N PHE A 36 -9.52 -14.90 -12.49
CA PHE A 36 -8.72 -14.42 -11.34
C PHE A 36 -7.23 -14.78 -11.49
N GLN A 37 -6.92 -15.99 -11.94
CA GLN A 37 -5.52 -16.39 -12.19
C GLN A 37 -4.89 -15.60 -13.34
N LEU A 38 -5.66 -15.27 -14.38
CA LEU A 38 -5.21 -14.39 -15.46
C LEU A 38 -4.93 -12.98 -14.95
N PHE A 39 -5.82 -12.42 -14.13
CA PHE A 39 -5.62 -11.14 -13.45
C PHE A 39 -4.31 -11.15 -12.65
N LEU A 40 -4.09 -12.14 -11.79
CA LEU A 40 -2.90 -12.22 -10.95
C LEU A 40 -1.62 -12.27 -11.78
N ARG A 41 -1.61 -13.05 -12.87
CA ARG A 41 -0.46 -13.12 -13.78
C ARG A 41 -0.17 -11.77 -14.43
N LYS A 42 -1.18 -11.12 -14.99
CA LYS A 42 -1.04 -9.79 -15.62
C LYS A 42 -0.57 -8.75 -14.61
N SER A 43 -1.16 -8.71 -13.42
CA SER A 43 -0.78 -7.80 -12.34
C SER A 43 0.66 -8.02 -11.88
N LEU A 44 1.14 -9.26 -11.83
CA LEU A 44 2.55 -9.59 -11.52
C LEU A 44 3.51 -9.11 -12.61
N GLU A 45 3.17 -9.31 -13.88
CA GLU A 45 3.97 -8.81 -15.01
C GLU A 45 4.03 -7.28 -15.02
N PHE A 46 2.90 -6.64 -14.80
CA PHE A 46 2.79 -5.19 -14.77
C PHE A 46 3.55 -4.57 -13.59
N THR A 47 3.41 -5.16 -12.39
CA THR A 47 4.21 -4.75 -11.22
C THR A 47 5.71 -4.88 -11.50
N ARG A 48 6.15 -5.93 -12.20
CA ARG A 48 7.57 -6.09 -12.58
C ARG A 48 8.04 -4.99 -13.54
N LYS A 49 7.21 -4.62 -14.53
CA LYS A 49 7.51 -3.51 -15.44
C LYS A 49 7.70 -2.20 -14.66
N ILE A 50 6.73 -1.83 -13.83
CA ILE A 50 6.76 -0.62 -13.00
C ILE A 50 8.03 -0.57 -12.14
N LYS A 51 8.41 -1.69 -11.50
CA LYS A 51 9.67 -1.78 -10.75
C LYS A 51 10.92 -1.51 -11.59
N GLY A 52 10.93 -1.99 -12.83
CA GLY A 52 12.02 -1.74 -13.77
C GLY A 52 12.15 -0.25 -14.07
N ASP A 53 11.02 0.40 -14.36
CA ASP A 53 10.94 1.82 -14.69
C ASP A 53 11.32 2.70 -13.48
N VAL A 54 10.87 2.35 -12.27
CA VAL A 54 11.29 3.00 -11.02
C VAL A 54 12.81 2.89 -10.83
N ALA A 55 13.39 1.71 -11.05
CA ALA A 55 14.83 1.52 -10.91
C ALA A 55 15.66 2.34 -11.93
N VAL A 56 15.11 2.62 -13.11
CA VAL A 56 15.73 3.54 -14.08
C VAL A 56 15.72 4.96 -13.52
N LEU A 57 14.59 5.42 -12.98
CA LEU A 57 14.50 6.76 -12.38
C LEU A 57 15.37 6.91 -11.12
N GLN A 58 15.49 5.87 -10.29
CA GLN A 58 16.40 5.87 -9.13
C GLN A 58 17.85 6.08 -9.56
N ARG A 59 18.28 5.41 -10.64
CA ARG A 59 19.60 5.63 -11.23
C ARG A 59 19.75 7.06 -11.74
N ALA A 60 18.76 7.59 -12.45
CA ALA A 60 18.79 8.97 -12.92
C ALA A 60 18.93 10.01 -11.78
N VAL A 61 18.23 9.80 -10.66
CA VAL A 61 18.39 10.62 -9.44
C VAL A 61 19.81 10.53 -8.88
N CYS A 62 20.35 9.31 -8.76
CA CYS A 62 21.71 9.08 -8.27
C CYS A 62 22.76 9.75 -9.19
N ASP A 63 22.67 9.55 -10.50
CA ASP A 63 23.63 10.10 -11.47
C ASP A 63 23.58 11.63 -11.51
N THR A 64 22.38 12.21 -11.44
CA THR A 64 22.16 13.67 -11.57
C THR A 64 22.45 14.43 -10.27
N PHE A 65 22.02 13.88 -9.13
CA PHE A 65 22.03 14.59 -7.84
C PHE A 65 22.96 13.97 -6.80
N GLN A 66 23.62 12.84 -7.13
CA GLN A 66 24.48 12.08 -6.21
C GLN A 66 23.73 11.57 -4.96
N LEU A 67 22.41 11.42 -5.05
CA LEU A 67 21.57 10.85 -4.00
C LEU A 67 21.35 9.37 -4.28
N CYS A 68 22.21 8.52 -3.71
CA CYS A 68 22.25 7.09 -4.04
C CYS A 68 22.01 6.16 -2.85
N LYS A 69 22.10 6.70 -1.62
CA LYS A 69 22.08 5.93 -0.38
C LYS A 69 21.08 6.53 0.60
N GLU A 70 20.20 5.69 1.11
CA GLU A 70 19.14 6.14 2.01
C GLU A 70 19.68 6.48 3.39
N GLU A 71 20.68 5.73 3.86
CA GLU A 71 21.28 5.85 5.18
C GLU A 71 21.89 7.24 5.43
N GLU A 72 22.37 7.90 4.37
CA GLU A 72 22.96 9.25 4.43
C GLU A 72 21.89 10.34 4.54
N LEU A 73 20.61 10.01 4.29
CA LEU A 73 19.49 10.97 4.16
C LEU A 73 18.40 10.80 5.23
N LEU A 74 18.59 9.90 6.20
CA LEU A 74 17.56 9.57 7.21
C LEU A 74 17.12 10.78 8.05
N LEU A 75 18.06 11.68 8.41
CA LEU A 75 17.73 12.89 9.18
C LEU A 75 16.85 13.86 8.37
N VAL A 76 17.14 13.99 7.07
CA VAL A 76 16.34 14.81 6.17
C VAL A 76 14.97 14.17 5.96
N ARG A 77 14.91 12.84 5.81
CA ARG A 77 13.65 12.08 5.74
C ARG A 77 12.74 12.38 6.93
N GLN A 78 13.30 12.36 8.15
CA GLN A 78 12.56 12.66 9.37
C GLN A 78 12.07 14.12 9.39
N HIS A 79 12.92 15.06 8.99
CA HIS A 79 12.54 16.48 8.90
C HIS A 79 11.40 16.72 7.90
N LEU A 80 11.41 16.01 6.77
CA LEU A 80 10.37 16.07 5.75
C LEU A 80 9.08 15.32 6.14
N GLY A 81 9.07 14.59 7.27
CA GLY A 81 7.91 13.81 7.71
C GLY A 81 7.56 12.64 6.78
N ILE A 82 8.52 12.15 5.99
CA ILE A 82 8.28 11.08 5.02
C ILE A 82 8.17 9.74 5.76
N THR A 83 6.95 9.27 5.92
CA THR A 83 6.64 7.99 6.53
C THR A 83 6.32 6.96 5.46
N GLN A 84 6.79 5.73 5.67
CA GLN A 84 6.49 4.64 4.76
C GLN A 84 5.19 3.97 5.20
N SER A 85 4.25 3.80 4.27
CA SER A 85 2.99 3.11 4.55
C SER A 85 3.24 1.60 4.63
N PRO A 86 2.93 0.95 5.76
CA PRO A 86 3.22 -0.47 5.92
C PRO A 86 2.11 -1.32 5.28
N LEU A 87 2.49 -2.33 4.50
CA LEU A 87 1.57 -3.29 3.87
C LEU A 87 1.37 -4.57 4.70
N GLU A 88 1.38 -4.45 6.04
CA GLU A 88 1.24 -5.59 6.97
C GLU A 88 0.00 -6.45 6.68
N GLN A 89 -1.08 -5.82 6.21
CA GLN A 89 -2.36 -6.48 5.90
C GLN A 89 -2.22 -7.49 4.75
N CYS A 90 -1.27 -7.27 3.84
CA CYS A 90 -0.93 -8.18 2.74
C CYS A 90 0.04 -9.31 3.16
N HIS A 91 0.57 -9.27 4.38
CA HIS A 91 1.56 -10.22 4.92
C HIS A 91 1.10 -10.97 6.17
N SER A 92 -0.06 -10.61 6.71
CA SER A 92 -0.57 -11.23 7.94
C SER A 92 -0.95 -12.70 7.72
N ARG A 93 -0.83 -13.52 8.79
CA ARG A 93 -1.26 -14.93 8.78
C ARG A 93 -2.76 -15.08 8.46
N SER A 94 -3.55 -14.07 8.82
CA SER A 94 -4.96 -13.95 8.49
C SER A 94 -5.10 -13.03 7.28
N PHE A 95 -4.68 -13.49 6.10
CA PHE A 95 -4.76 -12.71 4.88
C PHE A 95 -6.18 -12.21 4.62
N GLN A 96 -6.33 -10.90 4.37
CA GLN A 96 -7.61 -10.24 4.08
C GLN A 96 -7.51 -9.60 2.70
N ALA A 97 -8.11 -10.25 1.69
CA ALA A 97 -8.03 -9.82 0.29
C ALA A 97 -8.51 -8.37 0.10
N GLU A 98 -9.66 -8.05 0.68
CA GLU A 98 -10.25 -6.71 0.63
C GLU A 98 -9.31 -5.65 1.22
N ALA A 99 -8.85 -5.85 2.46
CA ALA A 99 -7.94 -4.91 3.11
C ALA A 99 -6.61 -4.76 2.33
N CYS A 100 -6.04 -5.86 1.84
CA CYS A 100 -4.82 -5.81 1.05
C CYS A 100 -5.02 -5.04 -0.26
N PHE A 101 -6.05 -5.37 -1.05
CA PHE A 101 -6.32 -4.70 -2.33
C PHE A 101 -6.70 -3.23 -2.15
N SER A 102 -7.51 -2.88 -1.16
CA SER A 102 -7.79 -1.48 -0.84
C SER A 102 -6.50 -0.71 -0.55
N ARG A 103 -5.57 -1.29 0.23
CA ARG A 103 -4.27 -0.65 0.49
C ARG A 103 -3.42 -0.53 -0.76
N LEU A 104 -3.37 -1.55 -1.62
CA LEU A 104 -2.63 -1.46 -2.87
C LEU A 104 -3.15 -0.31 -3.75
N CYS A 105 -4.46 -0.19 -3.92
CA CYS A 105 -5.07 0.89 -4.70
C CYS A 105 -4.77 2.27 -4.10
N GLN A 106 -4.89 2.42 -2.78
CA GLN A 106 -4.61 3.68 -2.08
C GLN A 106 -3.16 4.13 -2.29
N GLU A 107 -2.20 3.23 -2.11
CA GLU A 107 -0.78 3.55 -2.25
C GLU A 107 -0.40 3.84 -3.70
N LEU A 108 -0.91 3.06 -4.67
CA LEU A 108 -0.71 3.32 -6.11
C LEU A 108 -1.20 4.71 -6.51
N GLN A 109 -2.36 5.13 -5.99
CA GLN A 109 -2.89 6.46 -6.24
C GLN A 109 -2.00 7.56 -5.61
N SER A 110 -1.45 7.32 -4.42
CA SER A 110 -0.54 8.26 -3.77
C SER A 110 0.77 8.42 -4.54
N TYR A 111 1.36 7.31 -5.03
CA TYR A 111 2.55 7.35 -5.88
C TYR A 111 2.27 8.04 -7.22
N HIS A 112 1.13 7.75 -7.87
CA HIS A 112 0.71 8.44 -9.09
C HIS A 112 0.76 9.97 -8.92
N SER A 113 0.20 10.51 -7.83
CA SER A 113 0.23 11.95 -7.56
C SER A 113 1.64 12.45 -7.24
N SER A 114 2.39 11.72 -6.41
CA SER A 114 3.73 12.13 -5.95
C SER A 114 4.79 12.13 -7.06
N LEU A 115 4.61 11.30 -8.10
CA LEU A 115 5.52 11.23 -9.25
C LEU A 115 5.60 12.54 -10.04
N ALA A 116 4.59 13.43 -9.95
CA ALA A 116 4.67 14.74 -10.57
C ALA A 116 5.87 15.56 -10.04
N SER A 117 6.21 15.44 -8.76
CA SER A 117 7.41 16.08 -8.19
C SER A 117 8.70 15.48 -8.74
N VAL A 118 8.73 14.18 -9.07
CA VAL A 118 9.90 13.55 -9.71
C VAL A 118 10.06 14.06 -11.15
N ARG A 119 8.96 14.24 -11.87
CA ARG A 119 8.96 14.79 -13.24
C ARG A 119 9.58 16.18 -13.30
N GLU A 120 9.24 17.04 -12.34
CA GLU A 120 9.80 18.39 -12.23
C GLU A 120 11.33 18.39 -12.04
N LEU A 121 11.86 17.40 -11.31
CA LEU A 121 13.30 17.27 -11.07
C LEU A 121 14.06 16.61 -12.22
N LEU A 122 13.42 15.70 -12.95
CA LEU A 122 14.05 14.93 -14.03
C LEU A 122 13.40 15.25 -15.38
N PRO A 123 13.57 16.47 -15.92
CA PRO A 123 12.95 16.86 -17.19
C PRO A 123 13.39 15.99 -18.36
N ALA A 124 14.63 15.47 -18.34
CA ALA A 124 15.14 14.54 -19.34
C ALA A 124 14.46 13.16 -19.31
N HIS A 125 13.73 12.83 -18.25
CA HIS A 125 13.01 11.57 -18.07
C HIS A 125 11.50 11.80 -17.93
N ALA A 126 10.98 12.97 -18.34
CA ALA A 126 9.57 13.33 -18.13
C ALA A 126 8.61 12.28 -18.71
N ASP A 127 8.85 11.80 -19.94
CA ASP A 127 8.03 10.78 -20.59
C ASP A 127 7.99 9.47 -19.79
N LEU A 128 9.13 9.06 -19.20
CA LEU A 128 9.20 7.86 -18.37
C LEU A 128 8.41 8.04 -17.07
N VAL A 129 8.47 9.23 -16.46
CA VAL A 129 7.70 9.53 -15.25
C VAL A 129 6.20 9.54 -15.56
N GLU A 130 5.78 10.12 -16.69
CA GLU A 130 4.37 10.14 -17.10
C GLU A 130 3.86 8.73 -17.43
N GLN A 131 4.66 7.92 -18.12
CA GLN A 131 4.35 6.51 -18.34
C GLN A 131 4.20 5.76 -17.02
N LEU A 132 5.08 6.03 -16.05
CA LEU A 132 5.01 5.40 -14.73
C LEU A 132 3.76 5.83 -13.94
N GLN A 133 3.34 7.10 -14.08
CA GLN A 133 2.07 7.59 -13.53
C GLN A 133 0.86 6.86 -14.13
N LEU A 134 0.86 6.66 -15.46
CA LEU A 134 -0.19 5.91 -16.15
C LEU A 134 -0.20 4.45 -15.72
N ASP A 135 0.96 3.82 -15.61
CA ASP A 135 1.06 2.42 -15.20
C ASP A 135 0.60 2.23 -13.74
N ALA A 136 0.93 3.15 -12.83
CA ALA A 136 0.43 3.10 -11.46
C ALA A 136 -1.10 3.22 -11.40
N ALA A 137 -1.68 4.15 -12.17
CA ALA A 137 -3.13 4.33 -12.26
C ALA A 137 -3.81 3.08 -12.86
N ASN A 138 -3.27 2.53 -13.94
CA ASN A 138 -3.79 1.33 -14.59
C ASN A 138 -3.75 0.11 -13.66
N LEU A 139 -2.66 -0.08 -12.91
CA LEU A 139 -2.58 -1.16 -11.94
C LEU A 139 -3.64 -1.00 -10.83
N SER A 140 -3.82 0.23 -10.34
CA SER A 140 -4.85 0.54 -9.33
C SER A 140 -6.26 0.23 -9.84
N SER A 141 -6.61 0.71 -11.04
CA SER A 141 -7.91 0.45 -11.66
C SER A 141 -8.15 -1.04 -11.92
N ASN A 142 -7.13 -1.78 -12.37
CA ASN A 142 -7.27 -3.22 -12.57
C ASN A 142 -7.51 -3.98 -11.26
N ILE A 143 -6.83 -3.61 -10.17
CA ILE A 143 -7.07 -4.20 -8.84
C ILE A 143 -8.47 -3.84 -8.36
N GLN A 144 -8.90 -2.58 -8.53
CA GLN A 144 -10.22 -2.14 -8.14
C GLN A 144 -11.32 -2.88 -8.90
N GLN A 145 -11.21 -3.03 -10.23
CA GLN A 145 -12.16 -3.81 -11.02
C GLN A 145 -12.23 -5.25 -10.51
N GLN A 146 -11.07 -5.86 -10.22
CA GLN A 146 -11.05 -7.22 -9.67
C GLN A 146 -11.75 -7.31 -8.31
N MET A 147 -11.64 -6.29 -7.46
CA MET A 147 -12.38 -6.24 -6.20
C MET A 147 -13.90 -6.22 -6.44
N GLU A 148 -14.38 -5.45 -7.42
CA GLU A 148 -15.80 -5.40 -7.81
C GLU A 148 -16.28 -6.75 -8.31
N ASP A 149 -15.50 -7.39 -9.18
CA ASP A 149 -15.82 -8.71 -9.76
C ASP A 149 -15.90 -9.79 -8.67
N LEU A 150 -15.10 -9.66 -7.59
CA LEU A 150 -15.13 -10.54 -6.42
C LEU A 150 -16.20 -10.17 -5.39
N GLY A 151 -16.97 -9.10 -5.61
CA GLY A 151 -17.99 -8.60 -4.68
C GLY A 151 -17.40 -8.01 -3.39
N LEU A 152 -16.13 -7.60 -3.40
CA LEU A 152 -15.47 -6.94 -2.26
C LEU A 152 -15.87 -5.46 -2.22
N THR A 153 -15.86 -4.86 -1.02
CA THR A 153 -16.15 -3.42 -0.89
C THR A 153 -15.08 -2.63 -1.61
N THR A 154 -15.47 -1.86 -2.64
CA THR A 154 -14.57 -0.92 -3.29
C THR A 154 -14.65 0.44 -2.62
N VAL A 155 -13.47 1.03 -2.43
CA VAL A 155 -13.35 2.41 -1.98
C VAL A 155 -13.29 3.27 -3.23
N THR A 156 -14.36 4.01 -3.50
CA THR A 156 -14.32 5.06 -4.54
C THR A 156 -13.47 6.21 -4.00
N TYR A 157 -12.25 6.33 -4.49
CA TYR A 157 -11.38 7.45 -4.13
C TYR A 157 -11.93 8.73 -4.78
N PRO A 158 -12.27 9.78 -3.99
CA PRO A 158 -12.73 11.05 -4.55
C PRO A 158 -11.70 11.59 -5.54
N ALA A 159 -12.14 12.25 -6.61
CA ALA A 159 -11.24 12.97 -7.52
C ALA A 159 -10.41 14.04 -6.79
N GLU A 160 -10.89 14.50 -5.64
CA GLU A 160 -10.23 15.44 -4.71
C GLU A 160 -9.14 14.76 -3.84
N SER A 161 -9.06 13.43 -3.83
CA SER A 161 -7.93 12.66 -3.26
C SER A 161 -6.78 12.48 -4.26
N ARG A 162 -6.73 13.30 -5.33
CA ARG A 162 -5.46 13.63 -6.00
C ARG A 162 -4.58 14.24 -4.92
N GLY A 163 -3.72 13.41 -4.31
CA GLY A 163 -2.92 13.80 -3.16
C GLY A 163 -2.28 15.17 -3.40
N ALA A 164 -2.40 16.05 -2.42
CA ALA A 164 -1.73 17.35 -2.49
C ALA A 164 -0.27 17.10 -2.84
N LEU A 165 0.23 17.77 -3.89
CA LEU A 165 1.62 17.62 -4.28
C LEU A 165 2.49 17.96 -3.08
N PRO A 166 3.53 17.15 -2.78
CA PRO A 166 4.42 17.47 -1.69
C PRO A 166 5.07 18.82 -1.97
N VAL A 167 4.85 19.77 -1.05
CA VAL A 167 5.45 21.11 -1.14
C VAL A 167 6.79 21.07 -0.42
N PHE A 168 7.87 21.19 -1.18
CA PHE A 168 9.22 21.22 -0.63
C PHE A 168 9.69 22.65 -0.41
N SER A 169 10.27 22.92 0.75
CA SER A 169 10.74 24.26 1.12
C SER A 169 12.06 24.67 0.46
N SER A 170 12.78 23.75 -0.19
CA SER A 170 14.02 24.02 -0.92
C SER A 170 14.24 23.02 -2.04
N LEU A 171 15.12 23.35 -3.00
CA LEU A 171 15.53 22.42 -4.06
C LEU A 171 16.14 21.13 -3.49
N PHE A 172 16.97 21.25 -2.44
CA PHE A 172 17.56 20.08 -1.80
C PHE A 172 16.48 19.18 -1.16
N HIS A 173 15.48 19.77 -0.50
CA HIS A 173 14.34 19.02 0.03
C HIS A 173 13.52 18.34 -1.06
N HIS A 174 13.36 19.01 -2.21
CA HIS A 174 12.70 18.41 -3.37
C HIS A 174 13.48 17.21 -3.89
N GLN A 175 14.80 17.33 -4.06
CA GLN A 175 15.67 16.24 -4.51
C GLN A 175 15.60 15.03 -3.56
N VAL A 176 15.75 15.25 -2.25
CA VAL A 176 15.68 14.19 -1.24
C VAL A 176 14.28 13.60 -1.14
N GLY A 177 13.24 14.43 -1.25
CA GLY A 177 11.84 13.99 -1.28
C GLY A 177 11.57 13.07 -2.47
N SER A 178 11.99 13.46 -3.66
CA SER A 178 11.84 12.65 -4.87
C SER A 178 12.68 11.37 -4.86
N PHE A 179 13.87 11.41 -4.27
CA PHE A 179 14.65 10.20 -3.98
C PHE A 179 13.84 9.22 -3.12
N PHE A 180 13.24 9.68 -2.03
CA PHE A 180 12.43 8.82 -1.16
C PHE A 180 11.10 8.39 -1.76
N ILE A 181 10.44 9.21 -2.59
CA ILE A 181 9.26 8.78 -3.36
C ILE A 181 9.58 7.54 -4.18
N LEU A 182 10.69 7.55 -4.94
CA LEU A 182 11.09 6.42 -5.77
C LEU A 182 11.53 5.21 -4.93
N ALA A 183 12.30 5.44 -3.87
CA ALA A 183 12.76 4.37 -2.98
C ALA A 183 11.62 3.67 -2.24
N ASP A 184 10.67 4.45 -1.72
CA ASP A 184 9.49 3.91 -1.07
C ASP A 184 8.58 3.20 -2.07
N PHE A 185 8.44 3.73 -3.30
CA PHE A 185 7.66 3.09 -4.35
C PHE A 185 8.25 1.74 -4.75
N GLN A 186 9.59 1.64 -4.86
CA GLN A 186 10.26 0.38 -5.14
C GLN A 186 9.98 -0.68 -4.07
N ARG A 187 10.10 -0.31 -2.79
CA ARG A 187 9.80 -1.19 -1.64
C ARG A 187 8.31 -1.58 -1.59
N PHE A 188 7.42 -0.65 -1.89
CA PHE A 188 5.99 -0.91 -2.04
C PHE A 188 5.73 -1.96 -3.13
N LEU A 189 6.29 -1.79 -4.34
CA LEU A 189 6.09 -2.70 -5.46
C LEU A 189 6.67 -4.09 -5.21
N GLU A 190 7.78 -4.19 -4.48
CA GLU A 190 8.30 -5.48 -4.01
C GLU A 190 7.32 -6.21 -3.12
N THR A 191 6.70 -5.47 -2.20
CA THR A 191 5.70 -6.02 -1.29
C THR A 191 4.43 -6.40 -2.03
N ALA A 192 3.91 -5.53 -2.89
CA ALA A 192 2.76 -5.79 -3.75
C ALA A 192 2.98 -7.03 -4.62
N TYR A 193 4.16 -7.15 -5.24
CA TYR A 193 4.52 -8.33 -6.03
C TYR A 193 4.50 -9.61 -5.21
N ARG A 194 5.04 -9.59 -3.98
CA ARG A 194 5.02 -10.75 -3.08
C ARG A 194 3.59 -11.13 -2.68
N ALA A 195 2.74 -10.15 -2.38
CA ALA A 195 1.34 -10.37 -2.03
C ALA A 195 0.55 -10.99 -3.19
N LEU A 196 0.62 -10.40 -4.39
CA LEU A 196 -0.02 -10.93 -5.60
C LEU A 196 0.48 -12.34 -5.95
N ARG A 197 1.78 -12.61 -5.74
CA ARG A 197 2.36 -13.93 -6.00
C ARG A 197 1.88 -14.97 -4.98
N HIS A 198 1.63 -14.57 -3.75
CA HIS A 198 1.10 -15.46 -2.73
C HIS A 198 -0.31 -15.91 -3.12
N LEU A 199 -1.14 -14.97 -3.59
CA LEU A 199 -2.48 -15.25 -4.13
C LEU A 199 -2.45 -16.18 -5.35
N ALA A 200 -1.46 -16.04 -6.24
CA ALA A 200 -1.37 -16.86 -7.46
C ALA A 200 -0.92 -18.31 -7.23
N ARG A 201 -0.51 -18.65 -5.99
CA ARG A 201 -0.04 -19.99 -5.61
C ARG A 201 -1.06 -20.78 -4.81
N HIS A 202 -2.13 -20.12 -4.38
CA HIS A 202 -3.21 -20.67 -3.59
C HIS A 202 -4.51 -20.56 -4.36
#